data_AF-A0A919F4I2-F1
#
_entry.id   AF-A0A919F4I2-F1
#
_cell.length_a   1.000
_cell.length_b   1.000
_cell.length_c   1.000
_cell.angle_alpha   90.00
_cell.angle_beta   90.00
_cell.angle_gamma   90.00
#
_symmetry.space_group_name_H-M   'P 1'
#
loop_
_entity.id
_entity.type
_entity.pdbx_description
1 polymer ?
#
loop_
_entity_poly.entity_id
_entity_poly.type
_entity_poly.pdbx_seq_one_letter_code
_entity_poly.pdbx_strand_id
1 'polypeptide(L)'
;MKTRYEVLQELDRLERLVPHIISDQGERAEEILGFHIANLIGSAAPAEHPLIHARTAPMVLRCRMPQKQPVATSRTPTPVVVQPRWT
;
A
#
# COMPACT_ATOMS: atom_id res chain seq x y z
N MET A 1 -26.19 -1.42 -2.41
CA MET A 1 -25.55 -2.15 -1.29
C MET A 1 -24.87 -3.37 -1.88
N LYS A 2 -23.60 -3.62 -1.56
CA LYS A 2 -22.87 -4.82 -2.01
C LYS A 2 -23.39 -6.06 -1.31
N THR A 3 -23.46 -7.17 -2.05
CA THR A 3 -23.71 -8.52 -1.55
C THR A 3 -22.49 -9.05 -0.79
N ARG A 4 -22.66 -10.10 0.03
CA ARG A 4 -21.54 -10.74 0.74
C ARG A 4 -20.45 -11.24 -0.20
N TYR A 5 -20.84 -11.77 -1.36
CA TYR A 5 -19.88 -12.21 -2.38
C TYR A 5 -19.03 -11.04 -2.89
N GLU A 6 -19.64 -9.90 -3.21
CA GLU A 6 -18.92 -8.71 -3.67
C GLU A 6 -18.01 -8.14 -2.57
N VAL A 7 -18.44 -8.19 -1.30
CA VAL A 7 -17.58 -7.81 -0.16
C VAL A 7 -16.35 -8.71 -0.08
N LEU A 8 -16.53 -10.03 -0.18
CA LEU A 8 -15.41 -10.99 -0.17
C LEU A 8 -14.45 -10.75 -1.32
N GLN A 9 -14.96 -10.51 -2.53
CA GLN A 9 -14.15 -10.22 -3.71
C GLN A 9 -13.33 -8.93 -3.54
N GLU A 10 -13.90 -7.89 -2.94
CA GLU A 10 -13.17 -6.64 -2.68
C GLU A 10 -12.13 -6.81 -1.58
N LEU A 11 -12.42 -7.58 -0.54
CA LEU A 11 -11.43 -7.92 0.48
C LEU A 11 -10.25 -8.70 -0.12
N ASP A 12 -10.50 -9.66 -1.02
CA ASP A 12 -9.44 -10.39 -1.74
C ASP A 12 -8.61 -9.45 -2.61
N ARG A 13 -9.28 -8.52 -3.30
CA ARG A 13 -8.62 -7.50 -4.11
C ARG A 13 -7.74 -6.59 -3.25
N LEU A 14 -8.24 -6.12 -2.11
CA LEU A 14 -7.46 -5.28 -1.19
C LEU A 14 -6.24 -6.03 -0.67
N GLU A 15 -6.39 -7.30 -0.29
CA GLU A 15 -5.27 -8.12 0.18
C GLU A 15 -4.13 -8.22 -0.84
N ARG A 16 -4.48 -8.37 -2.12
CA ARG A 16 -3.52 -8.39 -3.24
C ARG A 16 -2.87 -7.02 -3.49
N LEU A 17 -3.58 -5.92 -3.21
CA LEU A 17 -3.07 -4.57 -3.41
C LEU A 17 -2.13 -4.11 -2.29
N VAL A 18 -2.28 -4.62 -1.06
CA VAL A 18 -1.43 -4.24 0.09
C VAL A 18 0.07 -4.17 -0.22
N PRO A 19 0.73 -5.19 -0.82
CA PRO A 19 2.16 -5.08 -1.12
C PRO A 19 2.51 -3.93 -2.08
N HIS A 20 1.64 -3.64 -3.05
CA HIS A 20 1.83 -2.52 -3.99
C HIS A 20 1.61 -1.17 -3.32
N ILE A 21 0.55 -1.05 -2.51
CA ILE A 21 0.27 0.17 -1.73
C ILE A 21 1.46 0.49 -0.80
N ILE A 22 2.01 -0.53 -0.13
CA ILE A 22 3.19 -0.36 0.74
C ILE A 22 4.40 0.10 -0.07
N SER A 23 4.69 -0.55 -1.20
CA SER A 23 5.82 -0.20 -2.07
C SER A 23 5.71 1.22 -2.62
N ASP A 24 4.54 1.61 -3.09
CA ASP A 24 4.34 2.84 -3.86
C ASP A 24 4.08 4.06 -2.95
N GLN A 25 3.46 3.85 -1.79
CA GLN A 25 2.98 4.92 -0.91
C GLN A 25 3.77 5.04 0.40
N GLY A 26 4.55 4.02 0.79
CA GLY A 26 5.40 4.06 1.97
C GLY A 26 4.62 4.43 3.24
N GLU A 27 4.98 5.55 3.86
CA GLU A 27 4.35 6.05 5.10
C GLU A 27 2.86 6.35 4.93
N ARG A 28 2.40 6.64 3.71
CA ARG A 28 0.98 6.88 3.40
C ARG A 28 0.19 5.60 3.15
N ALA A 29 0.82 4.43 3.17
CA ALA A 29 0.17 3.16 2.85
C ALA A 29 -1.03 2.87 3.76
N GLU A 30 -0.95 3.22 5.05
CA GLU A 30 -2.07 3.06 5.98
C GLU A 30 -3.23 3.97 5.61
N GLU A 31 -2.97 5.25 5.31
CA GLU A 31 -3.98 6.24 4.92
C GLU A 31 -4.73 5.78 3.66
N ILE A 32 -3.99 5.37 2.63
CA ILE A 32 -4.54 4.91 1.36
C ILE A 32 -5.38 3.64 1.54
N LEU A 33 -4.86 2.65 2.28
CA LEU A 33 -5.63 1.44 2.59
C LEU A 33 -6.88 1.79 3.41
N GLY A 34 -6.78 2.68 4.39
CA GLY A 34 -7.88 3.16 5.21
C GLY A 34 -9.02 3.78 4.39
N PHE A 35 -8.69 4.60 3.39
CA PHE A 35 -9.67 5.15 2.45
C PHE A 35 -10.45 4.05 1.71
N HIS A 36 -9.76 3.02 1.22
CA HIS A 36 -10.43 1.92 0.53
C HIS A 36 -11.32 1.09 1.46
N ILE A 37 -10.89 0.85 2.69
CA ILE A 37 -11.69 0.14 3.70
C ILE A 37 -12.94 0.95 4.05
N ALA A 38 -12.82 2.27 4.26
CA ALA A 38 -13.95 3.14 4.57
C ALA A 38 -15.00 3.14 3.44
N ASN A 39 -14.55 3.19 2.18
CA ASN A 39 -15.44 3.08 1.02
C ASN A 39 -16.12 1.72 0.94
N LEU A 40 -15.40 0.63 1.26
CA LEU A 40 -15.98 -0.71 1.28
C LEU A 40 -17.09 -0.80 2.35
N ILE A 41 -16.82 -0.32 3.56
CA ILE A 41 -17.81 -0.25 4.66
C ILE A 41 -19.03 0.58 4.23
N GLY A 42 -18.82 1.77 3.67
CA GLY A 42 -19.93 2.64 3.21
C GLY A 42 -20.80 2.02 2.11
N SER A 43 -20.29 1.01 1.39
CA SER A 43 -21.02 0.30 0.35
C SER A 43 -21.60 -1.05 0.79
N ALA A 44 -21.22 -1.56 1.96
CA ALA A 44 -21.58 -2.88 2.48
C ALA A 44 -22.82 -2.84 3.39
N ALA A 45 -23.42 -4.01 3.62
CA ALA A 45 -24.45 -4.15 4.66
C ALA A 45 -23.82 -4.05 6.06
N PRO A 46 -24.51 -3.51 7.08
CA PRO A 46 -24.00 -3.47 8.46
C PRO A 46 -23.59 -4.84 9.02
N ALA A 47 -24.28 -5.91 8.61
CA ALA A 47 -23.96 -7.29 8.99
C ALA A 47 -22.57 -7.76 8.52
N GLU A 48 -22.00 -7.12 7.49
CA GLU A 48 -20.70 -7.45 6.92
C GLU A 48 -19.55 -6.66 7.55
N HIS A 49 -19.83 -5.59 8.31
CA HIS A 49 -18.79 -4.75 8.91
C HIS A 49 -17.83 -5.54 9.82
N PRO A 50 -18.29 -6.46 10.69
CA PRO A 50 -17.37 -7.25 11.52
C PRO A 50 -16.38 -8.09 10.69
N LEU A 51 -16.85 -8.66 9.58
CA LEU A 51 -16.00 -9.42 8.65
C LEU A 51 -14.96 -8.50 8.00
N ILE A 52 -15.39 -7.34 7.50
CA ILE A 52 -14.49 -6.36 6.86
C ILE A 52 -13.39 -5.97 7.85
N HIS A 53 -13.74 -5.55 9.06
CA HIS A 53 -12.77 -5.16 10.10
C HIS A 53 -11.80 -6.29 10.43
N ALA A 54 -12.29 -7.51 10.62
CA ALA A 54 -11.44 -8.65 10.95
C ALA A 54 -10.43 -8.98 9.84
N ARG A 55 -10.88 -8.97 8.58
CA ARG A 55 -10.05 -9.32 7.41
C ARG A 55 -9.04 -8.20 7.08
N THR A 56 -9.37 -6.94 7.33
CA THR A 56 -8.50 -5.80 7.01
C THR A 56 -7.55 -5.41 8.15
N ALA A 57 -7.82 -5.79 9.40
CA ALA A 57 -6.92 -5.53 10.52
C ALA A 57 -5.45 -5.94 10.27
N PRO A 58 -5.14 -7.18 9.81
CA PRO A 58 -3.76 -7.55 9.49
C PRO A 58 -3.17 -6.76 8.33
N MET A 59 -3.99 -6.31 7.37
CA MET A 59 -3.54 -5.48 6.24
C MET A 59 -3.08 -4.10 6.73
N VAL A 60 -3.86 -3.48 7.62
CA VAL A 60 -3.53 -2.20 8.25
C VAL A 60 -2.23 -2.32 9.06
N LEU A 61 -2.05 -3.41 9.81
CA LEU A 61 -0.80 -3.67 10.53
C LEU A 61 0.41 -3.77 9.59
N ARG A 62 0.26 -4.41 8.42
CA ARG A 62 1.33 -4.47 7.40
C ARG A 62 1.66 -3.10 6.82
N CYS A 63 0.67 -2.22 6.64
CA CYS A 63 0.89 -0.85 6.18
C CYS A 63 1.52 0.04 7.26
N ARG A 64 1.29 -0.24 8.55
CA ARG A 64 1.90 0.47 9.69
C ARG A 64 3.35 0.13 9.93
N MET A 65 3.76 -1.10 9.60
CA MET A 65 5.12 -1.51 9.84
C MET A 65 6.06 -0.61 9.04
N PRO A 66 6.97 0.13 9.70
CA PRO A 66 8.00 0.84 8.97
C PRO A 66 8.76 -0.21 8.19
N GLN A 67 8.58 -0.22 6.88
CA GLN A 67 9.51 -0.87 5.99
C GLN A 67 10.84 -0.22 6.37
N LYS A 68 11.72 -0.96 7.05
CA LYS A 68 13.14 -0.65 7.01
C LYS A 68 13.45 -0.66 5.52
N GLN A 69 13.36 0.49 4.87
CA GLN A 69 13.78 0.64 3.50
C GLN A 69 15.18 0.03 3.46
N PRO A 70 15.45 -1.02 2.67
CA PRO A 70 16.79 -1.12 2.15
C PRO A 70 16.97 0.20 1.41
N VAL A 71 17.77 1.10 1.99
CA VAL A 71 18.20 2.35 1.35
C VAL A 71 18.54 1.96 -0.07
N ALA A 72 17.70 2.40 -1.01
CA ALA A 72 17.96 2.19 -2.42
C ALA A 72 19.36 2.75 -2.66
N THR A 73 20.24 1.84 -3.06
CA THR A 73 21.65 2.04 -3.31
C THR A 73 21.87 3.41 -3.93
N SER A 74 22.65 4.25 -3.24
CA SER A 74 23.12 5.52 -3.74
C SER A 74 23.55 5.32 -5.20
N ARG A 75 22.82 5.89 -6.16
CA ARG A 75 23.35 6.06 -7.52
C ARG A 75 24.52 7.01 -7.35
N THR A 76 25.71 6.44 -7.21
CA THR A 76 26.97 7.18 -7.25
C THR A 76 26.92 8.03 -8.52
N PRO A 77 27.05 9.36 -8.45
CA PRO A 77 27.24 10.14 -9.66
C PRO A 77 28.56 9.67 -10.26
N THR A 78 28.52 9.11 -11.47
CA THR A 78 29.72 8.91 -12.28
C THR A 78 30.46 10.24 -12.35
N PRO A 79 31.73 10.35 -11.89
CA PRO A 79 32.48 11.56 -12.10
C PRO A 79 32.73 11.71 -13.60
N VAL A 80 32.12 12.73 -14.20
CA VAL A 80 32.52 13.21 -15.52
C VAL A 80 33.94 13.75 -15.35
N VAL A 81 34.93 12.95 -15.74
CA VAL A 81 36.31 13.41 -15.88
C VAL A 81 36.32 14.40 -17.04
N VAL A 82 36.33 15.69 -16.71
CA VAL A 82 36.69 16.76 -17.64
C VAL A 82 38.17 16.56 -17.98
N GLN A 83 38.47 16.04 -19.17
CA GLN A 83 39.84 16.05 -19.68
C GLN A 83 40.21 17.48 -20.10
N PRO A 84 41.36 18.02 -19.66
CA PRO A 84 41.88 19.26 -20.21
C PRO A 84 42.48 18.98 -21.59
N ARG A 85 41.95 19.62 -22.63
CA ARG A 85 42.67 19.74 -23.91
C ARG A 85 43.70 20.86 -23.76
N TRP A 86 44.98 20.48 -23.79
CA TRP A 86 46.08 21.41 -24.03
C TRP A 86 46.34 21.49 -25.53
N THR A 87 46.68 22.70 -25.97
CA THR A 87 47.07 23.17 -27.33
C THR A 87 46.01 23.18 -28.42
#